data_AF-Q6GVL9-F1
#
_entry.id   AF-Q6GVL9-F1
#
_cell.length_a   1.000
_cell.length_b   1.000
_cell.length_c   1.000
_cell.angle_alpha   90.00
_cell.angle_beta   90.00
_cell.angle_gamma   90.00
#
_symmetry.space_group_name_H-M   'P 1'
#
loop_
_entity.id
_entity.type
_entity.pdbx_description
1 polymer ?
#
loop_
_entity_poly.entity_id
_entity_poly.type
_entity_poly.pdbx_seq_one_letter_code
_entity_poly.pdbx_strand_id
1 'polypeptide(L)'
;CEVWFGISWILDQFPKWLPINRETYLDRLSLRFEKEGEPSQLAPVDIYVSTVDPMKEPPLVTANTVLSILAVDYPVDKVSCYISDDGASMLTFEVLSETSEFARKWVPL
;
A
#
# COMPACT_ATOMS: atom_id res chain seq x y z
N CYS A 1 -41.41 -3.87 -11.54
CA CYS A 1 -40.34 -3.02 -10.98
C CYS A 1 -40.23 -3.14 -9.46
N GLU A 2 -41.30 -2.95 -8.69
CA GLU A 2 -41.23 -2.90 -7.21
C GLU A 2 -40.80 -4.22 -6.53
N VAL A 3 -41.23 -5.38 -7.04
CA VAL A 3 -40.82 -6.69 -6.48
C VAL A 3 -39.31 -6.92 -6.59
N TRP A 4 -38.72 -6.53 -7.71
CA TRP A 4 -37.28 -6.64 -7.93
C TRP A 4 -36.50 -5.73 -6.99
N PHE A 5 -36.97 -4.50 -6.79
CA PHE A 5 -36.39 -3.57 -5.82
C PHE A 5 -36.49 -4.11 -4.38
N GLY A 6 -37.64 -4.67 -3.99
CA GLY A 6 -37.83 -5.26 -2.67
C GLY A 6 -36.88 -6.44 -2.41
N ILE A 7 -36.74 -7.35 -3.37
CA ILE A 7 -35.80 -8.47 -3.26
C ILE A 7 -34.35 -7.96 -3.21
N SER A 8 -33.99 -7.01 -4.08
CA SER A 8 -32.64 -6.41 -4.07
C SER A 8 -32.31 -5.73 -2.75
N TRP A 9 -33.29 -5.04 -2.13
CA TRP A 9 -33.08 -4.37 -0.85
C TRP A 9 -32.89 -5.38 0.30
N ILE A 10 -33.71 -6.44 0.36
CA ILE A 10 -33.58 -7.50 1.37
C ILE A 10 -32.20 -8.17 1.26
N LEU A 11 -31.77 -8.51 0.03
CA LEU A 11 -30.46 -9.11 -0.20
C LEU A 11 -29.31 -8.17 0.20
N ASP A 12 -29.46 -6.86 0.03
CA ASP A 12 -28.48 -5.86 0.47
C ASP A 12 -28.44 -5.67 2.01
N GLN A 13 -29.54 -5.96 2.72
CA GLN A 13 -29.56 -5.90 4.19
C GLN A 13 -28.84 -7.08 4.85
N PHE A 14 -28.89 -8.29 4.27
CA PHE A 14 -28.34 -9.49 4.90
C PHE A 14 -26.83 -9.41 5.26
N PRO A 15 -25.94 -8.87 4.41
CA PRO A 15 -24.52 -8.73 4.77
C PRO A 15 -24.27 -7.78 5.95
N LYS A 16 -25.21 -6.87 6.26
CA LYS A 16 -25.06 -5.82 7.28
C LYS A 16 -25.49 -6.29 8.68
N TRP A 17 -26.07 -7.49 8.81
CA TRP A 17 -26.71 -7.93 10.05
C TRP A 17 -25.75 -8.19 11.22
N LEU A 18 -24.52 -8.62 10.94
CA LEU A 18 -23.53 -9.01 11.95
C LEU A 18 -22.21 -8.25 11.72
N PRO A 19 -22.16 -6.94 12.03
CA PRO A 19 -20.92 -6.19 11.93
C PRO A 19 -19.90 -6.73 12.94
N ILE A 20 -18.65 -6.92 12.48
CA ILE A 20 -17.54 -7.39 13.31
C ILE A 20 -16.56 -6.24 13.51
N ASN A 21 -16.37 -5.81 14.76
CA ASN A 21 -15.32 -4.86 15.14
C ASN A 21 -14.00 -5.62 15.41
N ARG A 22 -12.87 -5.01 15.03
CA ARG A 22 -11.52 -5.57 15.24
C ARG A 22 -10.61 -4.50 15.82
N GLU A 23 -9.76 -4.90 16.75
CA GLU A 23 -8.69 -4.08 17.32
C GLU A 23 -7.33 -4.77 17.09
N THR A 24 -6.28 -3.98 16.92
CA THR A 24 -4.91 -4.46 16.73
C THR A 24 -4.02 -4.01 17.89
N TYR A 25 -2.98 -4.79 18.20
CA TYR A 25 -2.07 -4.52 19.32
C TYR A 25 -0.61 -4.67 18.84
N LEU A 26 0.01 -3.58 18.40
CA LEU A 26 1.36 -3.58 17.82
C LEU A 26 2.43 -3.93 18.85
N ASP A 27 2.27 -3.51 20.12
CA ASP A 27 3.22 -3.82 21.19
C ASP A 27 3.39 -5.33 21.39
N ARG A 28 2.30 -6.10 21.23
CA ARG A 28 2.35 -7.57 21.35
C ARG A 28 2.99 -8.22 20.13
N LEU A 29 2.91 -7.56 18.97
CA LEU A 29 3.54 -8.03 17.74
C LEU A 29 5.06 -7.85 17.83
N SER A 30 5.52 -6.65 18.20
CA SER A 30 6.95 -6.34 18.32
C SER A 30 7.61 -7.20 19.41
N LEU A 31 7.00 -7.33 20.60
CA LEU A 31 7.50 -8.21 21.66
C LEU A 31 7.71 -9.67 21.22
N ARG A 32 6.93 -10.15 20.24
CA ARG A 32 6.99 -11.54 19.79
C ARG A 32 7.96 -11.74 18.63
N PHE A 33 7.99 -10.82 17.68
CA PHE A 33 8.67 -11.00 16.39
C PHE A 33 9.89 -10.09 16.19
N GLU A 34 10.11 -9.12 17.08
CA GLU A 34 11.21 -8.15 17.02
C GLU A 34 11.97 -8.15 18.34
N LYS A 35 12.60 -9.30 18.65
CA LYS A 35 13.39 -9.46 19.87
C LYS A 35 14.74 -8.77 19.73
N GLU A 36 15.14 -8.01 20.75
CA GLU A 36 16.45 -7.36 20.79
C GLU A 36 17.59 -8.36 20.61
N GLY A 37 18.48 -8.10 19.64
CA GLY A 37 19.65 -8.94 19.36
C GLY A 37 19.41 -10.14 18.44
N GLU A 38 18.15 -10.45 18.09
CA GLU A 38 17.81 -11.45 17.07
C GLU A 38 17.38 -10.76 15.76
N PRO A 39 17.58 -11.39 14.59
CA PRO A 39 16.98 -10.88 13.36
C PRO A 39 15.46 -10.86 13.48
N SER A 40 14.82 -9.82 12.92
CA SER A 40 13.36 -9.72 12.89
C SER A 40 12.76 -11.01 12.30
N GLN A 41 11.66 -11.47 12.87
CA GLN A 41 10.90 -12.64 12.41
C GLN A 41 9.64 -12.27 11.62
N LEU A 42 9.47 -10.97 11.33
CA LEU A 42 8.40 -10.49 10.46
C LEU A 42 8.50 -11.08 9.03
N ALA A 43 7.38 -11.18 8.32
CA ALA A 43 7.37 -11.70 6.96
C ALA A 43 7.83 -10.63 5.95
N PRO A 44 8.48 -10.99 4.84
CA PRO A 44 8.65 -10.06 3.73
C PRO A 44 7.30 -9.59 3.17
N VAL A 45 7.24 -8.34 2.74
CA VAL A 45 6.07 -7.67 2.16
C VAL A 45 6.46 -7.01 0.86
N ASP A 46 5.78 -7.43 -0.21
CA ASP A 46 5.90 -6.83 -1.54
C ASP A 46 4.71 -5.90 -1.78
N ILE A 47 4.99 -4.64 -2.05
CA ILE A 47 3.98 -3.62 -2.34
C ILE A 47 4.01 -3.32 -3.83
N TYR A 48 2.86 -3.47 -4.48
CA TYR A 48 2.71 -3.26 -5.91
C TYR A 48 1.93 -1.99 -6.20
N VAL A 49 2.50 -1.13 -7.06
CA VAL A 49 1.89 0.10 -7.54
C VAL A 49 1.70 -0.02 -9.05
N SER A 50 0.46 0.07 -9.52
CA SER A 50 0.13 0.08 -10.94
C SER A 50 -0.27 1.49 -11.38
N THR A 51 0.23 1.93 -12.53
CA THR A 51 -0.18 3.18 -13.19
C THR A 51 -0.34 2.92 -14.69
N VAL A 52 -1.15 3.74 -15.37
CA VAL A 52 -1.43 3.55 -16.80
C VAL A 52 -1.20 4.80 -17.66
N ASP A 53 -1.56 5.99 -17.20
CA ASP A 53 -1.52 7.19 -18.04
C ASP A 53 -1.13 8.41 -17.20
N PRO A 54 0.07 8.98 -17.40
CA PRO A 54 0.55 10.10 -16.62
C PRO A 54 -0.29 11.39 -16.79
N MET A 55 -1.13 11.46 -17.82
CA MET A 55 -2.04 12.60 -18.01
C MET A 55 -3.32 12.47 -17.17
N LYS A 56 -3.73 11.24 -16.83
CA LYS A 56 -4.89 10.97 -15.97
C LYS A 56 -4.48 10.78 -14.51
N GLU A 57 -3.31 10.20 -14.30
CA GLU A 57 -2.69 9.90 -13.01
C GLU A 57 -1.39 10.69 -12.92
N PRO A 58 -1.38 11.92 -12.38
CA PRO A 58 -0.21 12.77 -12.39
C PRO A 58 1.01 12.04 -11.77
N PRO A 59 2.18 11.99 -12.44
CA PRO A 59 3.34 11.23 -11.98
C PRO A 59 3.81 11.58 -10.57
N LEU A 60 3.57 12.83 -10.14
CA LEU A 60 3.90 13.28 -8.79
C LEU A 60 3.09 12.54 -7.71
N VAL A 61 1.85 12.15 -8.00
CA VAL A 61 1.02 11.36 -7.07
C VAL A 61 1.59 9.95 -6.95
N THR A 62 1.98 9.36 -8.07
CA THR A 62 2.66 8.06 -8.10
C THR A 62 3.99 8.13 -7.32
N ALA A 63 4.80 9.17 -7.54
CA ALA A 63 6.04 9.42 -6.81
C ALA A 63 5.82 9.54 -5.30
N ASN A 64 4.83 10.33 -4.86
CA ASN A 64 4.50 10.48 -3.44
C ASN A 64 4.03 9.16 -2.81
N THR A 65 3.30 8.34 -3.56
CA THR A 65 2.88 7.01 -3.12
C THR A 65 4.09 6.11 -2.92
N VAL A 66 5.02 6.09 -3.89
CA VAL A 66 6.28 5.35 -3.79
C VAL A 66 7.12 5.82 -2.61
N LEU A 67 7.27 7.14 -2.40
CA LEU A 67 7.99 7.68 -1.24
C LEU A 67 7.36 7.26 0.09
N SER A 68 6.03 7.29 0.17
CA SER A 68 5.30 6.84 1.36
C SER A 68 5.54 5.36 1.64
N ILE A 69 5.64 4.53 0.60
CA ILE A 69 5.97 3.10 0.70
C ILE A 69 7.42 2.90 1.16
N LEU A 70 8.37 3.66 0.63
CA LEU A 70 9.78 3.53 0.97
C LEU A 70 10.11 4.00 2.39
N ALA A 71 9.23 4.79 3.02
CA ALA A 71 9.39 5.31 4.37
C ALA A 71 8.50 4.61 5.43
N VAL A 72 7.97 3.43 5.13
CA VAL A 72 7.20 2.65 6.11
C VAL A 72 8.07 2.19 7.28
N ASP A 73 7.49 2.16 8.48
CA ASP A 73 8.13 1.62 9.68
C ASP A 73 8.12 0.08 9.65
N TYR A 74 9.08 -0.48 8.91
CA TYR A 74 9.26 -1.92 8.75
C TYR A 74 10.75 -2.23 8.47
N PRO A 75 11.24 -3.45 8.78
CA PRO A 75 12.60 -3.83 8.44
C PRO A 75 12.91 -3.64 6.94
N VAL A 76 13.98 -2.90 6.65
CA VAL A 76 14.38 -2.50 5.29
C VAL A 76 14.70 -3.68 4.37
N ASP A 77 15.10 -4.82 4.94
CA ASP A 77 15.37 -6.07 4.23
C ASP A 77 14.10 -6.85 3.87
N LYS A 78 12.93 -6.37 4.30
CA LYS A 78 11.64 -7.06 4.18
C LYS A 78 10.57 -6.28 3.45
N VAL A 79 10.82 -5.03 3.08
CA VAL A 79 9.90 -4.26 2.23
C VAL A 79 10.48 -4.12 0.84
N SER A 80 9.71 -4.55 -0.15
CA SER A 80 10.04 -4.31 -1.55
C SER A 80 8.89 -3.56 -2.22
N CYS A 81 9.22 -2.53 -2.99
CA CYS A 81 8.25 -1.76 -3.78
C CYS A 81 8.43 -2.07 -5.26
N TYR A 82 7.36 -2.50 -5.91
CA TYR A 82 7.30 -2.80 -7.34
C TYR A 82 6.35 -1.83 -8.02
N ILE A 83 6.78 -1.26 -9.15
CA ILE A 83 5.98 -0.31 -9.92
C ILE A 83 5.79 -0.87 -11.33
N SER A 84 4.54 -0.90 -11.79
CA SER A 84 4.16 -1.33 -13.13
C SER A 84 3.46 -0.20 -13.85
N ASP A 85 4.04 0.22 -14.98
CA ASP A 85 3.45 1.22 -15.86
C ASP A 85 2.90 0.55 -17.12
N ASP A 86 1.57 0.41 -17.18
CA ASP A 86 0.86 -0.17 -18.32
C ASP A 86 0.87 0.76 -19.55
N GLY A 87 1.14 2.06 -19.35
CA GLY A 87 1.28 3.05 -20.41
C GLY A 87 2.67 3.11 -21.04
N ALA A 88 3.66 2.45 -20.42
CA ALA A 88 5.06 2.47 -20.84
C ALA A 88 5.58 3.89 -21.13
N SER A 89 5.21 4.86 -20.30
CA SER A 89 5.52 6.26 -20.55
C SER A 89 6.91 6.64 -20.04
N MET A 90 7.71 7.27 -20.92
CA MET A 90 9.03 7.78 -20.54
C MET A 90 8.95 8.80 -19.39
N LEU A 91 7.85 9.58 -19.33
CA LEU A 91 7.65 10.56 -18.26
C LEU A 91 7.54 9.89 -16.89
N THR A 92 6.83 8.77 -16.78
CA THR A 92 6.73 8.00 -15.53
C THR A 92 8.10 7.49 -15.10
N PHE A 93 8.89 6.97 -16.05
CA PHE A 93 10.23 6.47 -15.79
C PHE A 93 11.17 7.58 -15.25
N GLU A 94 11.22 8.73 -15.90
CA GLU A 94 12.07 9.86 -15.46
C GLU A 94 11.67 10.35 -14.07
N VAL A 95 10.37 10.50 -13.81
CA VAL A 95 9.87 10.92 -12.50
C VAL A 95 10.26 9.92 -11.40
N LEU A 96 10.15 8.62 -11.66
CA LEU A 96 10.53 7.59 -10.69
C LEU A 96 12.05 7.53 -10.47
N SER A 97 12.84 7.79 -11.51
CA SER A 97 14.30 7.93 -11.38
C SER A 97 14.66 9.07 -10.42
N GLU A 98 14.11 10.27 -10.63
CA GLU A 98 14.30 11.42 -9.73
C GLU A 98 13.77 11.15 -8.33
N THR A 99 12.62 10.46 -8.22
CA THR A 99 12.03 10.06 -6.94
C THR A 99 12.98 9.15 -6.16
N SER A 100 13.69 8.24 -6.82
CA SER A 100 14.66 7.36 -6.16
C SER A 100 15.85 8.13 -5.55
N GLU A 101 16.34 9.15 -6.25
CA GLU A 101 17.41 10.00 -5.73
C GLU A 101 16.94 10.87 -4.56
N PHE A 102 15.71 11.36 -4.66
CA PHE A 102 15.07 12.11 -3.58
C PHE A 102 14.82 11.23 -2.35
N ALA A 103 14.31 10.01 -2.54
CA ALA A 103 14.07 9.05 -1.46
C ALA A 103 15.33 8.79 -0.63
N ARG A 104 16.50 8.65 -1.27
CA ARG A 104 17.77 8.47 -0.57
C ARG A 104 18.13 9.63 0.37
N LYS A 105 17.68 10.85 0.05
CA LYS A 105 17.88 12.03 0.90
C LYS A 105 16.77 12.18 1.93
N TRP A 106 15.54 11.82 1.59
CA TRP A 106 14.36 12.10 2.39
C TRP A 106 14.06 11.03 3.43
N VAL A 107 14.21 9.74 3.10
CA VAL A 107 13.87 8.63 4.01
C VAL A 107 14.69 8.63 5.33
N PRO A 108 15.99 8.99 5.34
CA PRO A 108 16.74 9.06 6.59
C PRO A 108 16.51 10.34 7.43
N LEU A 109 15.81 11.36 6.91
CA LEU A 109 15.57 12.64 7.60
C LEU A 109 14.49 12.48 8.67
#